data_AF-A0A966BTI8-F1
#
_entry.id   AF-A0A966BTI8-F1
#
_cell.length_a   1.000
_cell.length_b   1.000
_cell.length_c   1.000
_cell.angle_alpha   90.00
_cell.angle_beta   90.00
_cell.angle_gamma   90.00
#
_symmetry.space_group_name_H-M   'P 1'
#
loop_
_entity.id
_entity.type
_entity.pdbx_description
1 polymer ?
#
loop_
_entity_poly.entity_id
_entity_poly.type
_entity_poly.pdbx_seq_one_letter_code
_entity_poly.pdbx_strand_id
1 'polypeptide(L)' 'LLEQACERLRLSARAYQRILKVARTIADLDGADRIATAHLAEAIGYRQLDRGMAAC' A
#
# COMPACT_ATOMS: atom_id res chain seq x y z
N LEU A 1 8.65 -11.19 -13.33
CA LEU A 1 8.58 -11.43 -11.86
C LEU A 1 7.56 -10.52 -11.17
N LEU A 2 7.55 -9.20 -11.42
CA LEU A 2 6.54 -8.28 -10.86
C LEU A 2 5.11 -8.50 -11.38
N GLU A 3 4.94 -8.88 -12.65
CA GLU A 3 3.62 -9.19 -13.23
C GLU A 3 2.93 -10.38 -12.55
N GLN A 4 3.68 -11.42 -12.19
CA GLN A 4 3.14 -12.63 -11.56
C GLN A 4 2.65 -12.40 -10.12
N ALA A 5 3.21 -11.41 -9.43
CA ALA A 5 2.74 -11.00 -8.10
C ALA A 5 1.42 -10.20 -8.18
N CYS A 6 1.23 -9.41 -9.24
CA CYS A 6 0.00 -8.66 -9.50
C CYS A 6 -1.21 -9.59 -9.76
N GLU A 7 -1.02 -10.70 -10.48
CA GLU A 7 -2.10 -11.66 -10.74
C GLU A 7 -2.54 -12.42 -9.47
N ARG A 8 -1.60 -12.83 -8.62
CA ARG A 8 -1.88 -13.65 -7.43
C ARG A 8 -2.64 -12.93 -6.32
N LEU A 9 -2.50 -11.61 -6.22
CA LEU A 9 -3.11 -10.83 -5.14
C LEU A 9 -4.53 -10.31 -5.47
N ARG A 10 -5.04 -10.52 -6.70
CA ARG A 10 -6.31 -9.92 -7.18
C ARG A 10 -6.42 -8.41 -6.87
N LEU A 11 -5.29 -7.74 -6.71
CA LEU A 11 -5.23 -6.30 -6.55
C LEU A 11 -5.33 -5.73 -7.95
N SER A 12 -6.36 -4.92 -8.20
CA SER A 12 -6.35 -4.11 -9.41
C SER A 12 -5.06 -3.27 -9.39
N ALA A 13 -4.46 -3.04 -10.57
CA ALA A 13 -3.27 -2.20 -10.69
C ALA A 13 -3.44 -0.86 -9.93
N ARG A 14 -4.67 -0.33 -9.90
CA ARG A 14 -5.07 0.85 -9.13
C ARG A 14 -4.95 0.68 -7.62
N ALA A 15 -5.35 -0.46 -7.05
CA ALA A 15 -5.22 -0.73 -5.62
C ALA A 15 -3.74 -0.82 -5.22
N TYR A 16 -2.92 -1.47 -6.05
CA TYR A 16 -1.47 -1.53 -5.84
C TYR A 16 -0.82 -0.14 -5.91
N GLN A 17 -1.15 0.67 -6.92
CA GLN A 17 -0.65 2.05 -7.03
C GLN A 17 -1.06 2.94 -5.85
N ARG A 18 -2.27 2.75 -5.30
CA ARG A 18 -2.69 3.46 -4.07
C ARG A 18 -1.85 3.08 -2.87
N ILE A 19 -1.58 1.79 -2.68
CA ILE A 19 -0.71 1.30 -1.59
C ILE A 19 0.69 1.91 -1.73
N LEU A 20 1.26 1.91 -2.95
CA LEU A 20 2.57 2.51 -3.18
C LEU A 20 2.60 4.02 -2.90
N LYS A 21 1.55 4.76 -3.26
CA LYS A 21 1.44 6.19 -2.96
C LYS A 21 1.43 6.45 -1.45
N VAL A 22 0.61 5.72 -0.70
CA VAL A 22 0.52 5.86 0.75
C VAL A 22 1.83 5.46 1.41
N ALA A 23 2.43 4.34 1.00
CA ALA A 23 3.73 3.90 1.51
C ALA A 23 4.85 4.91 1.22
N ARG A 24 4.80 5.60 0.06
CA ARG A 24 5.73 6.69 -0.24
C ARG A 24 5.54 7.87 0.70
N THR A 25 4.30 8.29 0.94
CA THR A 25 4.00 9.37 1.90
C THR A 25 4.50 9.03 3.30
N ILE A 26 4.30 7.79 3.76
CA ILE A 26 4.81 7.33 5.06
C ILE A 26 6.34 7.38 5.08
N ALA A 27 7.00 6.90 4.02
CA ALA A 27 8.45 6.98 3.89
C ALA A 27 8.98 8.43 3.91
N ASP A 28 8.28 9.34 3.22
CA ASP A 28 8.64 10.76 3.19
C ASP A 28 8.47 11.40 4.58
N LEU A 29 7.44 11.01 5.35
CA LEU A 29 7.23 11.45 6.73
C LEU A 29 8.28 10.90 7.71
N ASP A 30 8.75 9.67 7.47
CA ASP A 30 9.83 9.04 8.24
C ASP A 30 11.22 9.55 7.83
N GLY A 31 11.31 10.41 6.80
CA GLY A 31 12.59 10.91 6.26
C GLY A 31 13.40 9.83 5.54
N ALA A 32 12.77 8.74 5.11
CA ALA A 32 13.42 7.63 4.44
C ALA A 32 13.46 7.83 2.91
N ASP A 33 14.66 7.79 2.33
CA ASP A 33 14.85 7.92 0.87
C ASP A 33 14.14 6.82 0.07
N ARG A 34 14.00 5.63 0.67
CA ARG A 34 13.40 4.45 0.04
C ARG A 34 12.23 3.93 0.86
N ILE A 35 11.24 3.39 0.15
CA ILE A 35 10.12 2.70 0.78
C ILE A 35 10.64 1.40 1.38
N ALA A 36 10.55 1.28 2.70
CA ALA A 36 10.85 0.07 3.44
C ALA A 36 9.60 -0.83 3.56
N THR A 37 9.82 -2.09 3.92
CA THR A 37 8.74 -3.05 4.22
C THR A 37 7.81 -2.57 5.33
N ALA A 38 8.32 -1.81 6.30
CA ALA A 38 7.51 -1.18 7.35
C ALA A 38 6.46 -0.21 6.78
N HIS A 39 6.86 0.68 5.87
CA HIS A 39 5.96 1.66 5.24
C HIS A 39 4.88 0.98 4.39
N LEU A 40 5.23 -0.13 3.72
CA LEU A 40 4.26 -0.94 2.97
C LEU A 40 3.26 -1.63 3.89
N ALA A 41 3.72 -2.20 5.01
CA ALA A 41 2.84 -2.84 5.99
C ALA A 41 1.82 -1.86 6.56
N GLU A 42 2.26 -0.65 6.89
CA GLU A 42 1.40 0.42 7.41
C GLU A 42 0.41 0.91 6.34
N ALA A 43 0.87 1.12 5.10
CA ALA A 43 0.00 1.48 3.97
C ALA A 43 -1.09 0.44 3.68
N ILE A 44 -0.76 -0.86 3.81
CA ILE A 44 -1.74 -1.95 3.69
C ILE A 44 -2.73 -1.91 4.86
N GLY A 45 -2.26 -1.61 6.08
CA GLY A 45 -3.09 -1.43 7.27
C GLY A 45 -4.14 -0.33 7.10
N TYR A 46 -3.74 0.84 6.59
CA TYR A 46 -4.66 1.94 6.31
C TYR A 46 -5.78 1.55 5.34
N ARG A 47 -5.50 0.68 4.36
CA ARG A 47 -6.52 0.19 3.43
C ARG A 47 -7.57 -0.72 4.09
N GLN A 48 -7.20 -1.48 5.11
CA GLN A 48 -8.15 -2.30 5.86
C GLN A 48 -9.06 -1.43 6.72
N LEU A 49 -8.50 -0.39 7.34
CA LEU A 49 -9.25 0.66 8.06
C LEU A 49 -10.21 1.41 7.14
N ASP A 50 -9.75 1.88 5.96
CA ASP A 50 -10.56 2.59 4.96
C ASP A 50 -11.75 1.74 4.48
N ARG A 51 -11.54 0.43 4.29
CA ARG A 51 -12.60 -0.50 3.88
C ARG A 51 -13.54 -0.87 5.03
N GLY A 52 -13.09 -0.84 6.29
CA GLY A 52 -13.93 -1.03 7.48
C GLY A 52 -14.76 0.20 7.84
N MET A 53 -14.26 1.40 7.56
CA MET A 53 -14.96 2.67 7.79
C MET A 53 -16.12 2.88 6.79
N ALA A 54 -16.00 2.32 5.59
CA ALA A 54 -17.04 2.41 4.54
C ALA A 54 -18.25 1.46 4.75
N ALA A 55 -18.31 0.73 5.87
CA ALA A 55 -19.36 -0.25 6.17
C ALA A 55 -20.40 0.23 7.20
N CYS A 56 -20.54 1.56 7.39
CA CYS A 56 -21.59 2.15 8.23
C CYS A 56 -22.68 2.81 7.37
#